data_AF-A0A919HRP3-F1
#
_entry.id   AF-A0A919HRP3-F1
#
_cell.length_a   1.000
_cell.length_b   1.000
_cell.length_c   1.000
_cell.angle_alpha   90.00
_cell.angle_beta   90.00
_cell.angle_gamma   90.00
#
_symmetry.space_group_name_H-M   'P 1'
#
loop_
_entity.id
_entity.type
_entity.pdbx_description
1 polymer ?
#
loop_
_entity_poly.entity_id
_entity_poly.type
_entity_poly.pdbx_seq_one_letter_code
_entity_poly.pdbx_strand_id
1 'polypeptide(L)' 'MSETVIALNGLSRRFPGMDRPAVAPLTCTIRAGYVTGLVGPDGAGKPP' A
#
# COMPACT_ATOMS: atom_id res chain seq x y z
N MET A 1 17.27 -18.85 1.47
CA MET A 1 16.27 -18.09 0.69
C MET A 1 15.51 -17.22 1.66
N SER A 2 15.47 -15.90 1.45
CA SER A 2 14.76 -14.98 2.34
C SER A 2 13.29 -15.00 1.96
N GLU A 3 12.47 -15.48 2.89
CA GLU A 3 11.04 -15.69 2.71
C GLU A 3 10.32 -14.34 2.52
N THR A 4 9.35 -14.33 1.60
CA THR A 4 8.41 -13.22 1.46
C THR A 4 7.51 -13.22 2.67
N VAL A 5 7.41 -12.09 3.37
CA VAL A 5 6.58 -12.01 4.59
C VAL A 5 5.24 -11.36 4.29
N ILE A 6 5.20 -10.39 3.38
CA ILE A 6 3.96 -9.72 2.97
C ILE A 6 3.93 -9.61 1.45
N ALA A 7 2.87 -10.14 0.84
CA ALA A 7 2.59 -9.97 -0.59
C ALA A 7 1.31 -9.15 -0.77
N LEU A 8 1.42 -8.03 -1.47
CA LEU A 8 0.28 -7.23 -1.92
C LEU A 8 -0.01 -7.58 -3.37
N ASN A 9 -1.26 -7.91 -3.68
CA ASN A 9 -1.71 -8.24 -5.03
C ASN A 9 -2.89 -7.32 -5.39
N GLY A 10 -2.63 -6.26 -6.15
CA GLY A 10 -3.65 -5.29 -6.55
C GLY A 10 -4.36 -4.60 -5.38
N LEU A 11 -3.68 -4.43 -4.23
CA LEU A 11 -4.27 -3.80 -3.05
C LEU A 11 -4.73 -2.39 -3.40
N SER A 12 -5.99 -2.08 -3.09
CA SER A 12 -6.54 -0.74 -3.24
C SER A 12 -7.23 -0.29 -1.96
N ARG A 13 -7.29 1.03 -1.76
CA ARG A 13 -7.98 1.64 -0.61
C ARG A 13 -8.90 2.73 -1.13
N ARG A 14 -10.14 2.75 -0.64
CA ARG A 14 -11.12 3.81 -0.88
C ARG A 14 -11.72 4.26 0.44
N PHE A 15 -11.94 5.56 0.61
CA PHE A 15 -12.68 6.11 1.74
C PHE A 15 -14.13 6.41 1.33
N PRO A 16 -15.10 6.43 2.26
CA PRO A 16 -16.49 6.78 1.95
C PRO A 16 -16.60 8.12 1.22
N GLY A 17 -17.43 8.18 0.18
CA GLY A 17 -17.65 9.40 -0.61
C GLY A 17 -16.62 9.69 -1.70
N MET A 18 -15.64 8.82 -1.94
CA MET A 18 -14.66 8.99 -3.02
C MET A 18 -15.02 8.19 -4.28
N ASP A 19 -15.05 8.86 -5.43
CA ASP A 19 -15.25 8.22 -6.74
C ASP A 19 -14.03 7.39 -7.16
N ARG A 20 -12.83 7.86 -6.80
CA ARG A 20 -11.54 7.21 -7.13
C ARG A 20 -10.91 6.58 -5.88
N PRO A 21 -10.16 5.47 -6.00
CA PRO A 21 -9.44 4.91 -4.87
C PRO A 21 -8.36 5.89 -4.40
N ALA A 22 -8.18 5.99 -3.08
CA ALA A 22 -7.11 6.74 -2.44
C ALA A 22 -5.74 6.08 -2.67
N VAL A 23 -5.71 4.74 -2.75
CA VAL A 23 -4.55 3.95 -3.19
C VAL A 23 -4.95 3.16 -4.43
N ALA A 24 -4.35 3.49 -5.58
CA ALA A 24 -4.50 2.73 -6.82
C ALA A 24 -3.98 1.28 -6.65
N PRO A 25 -4.40 0.31 -7.48
CA PRO A 25 -4.01 -1.08 -7.33
C PRO A 25 -2.49 -1.25 -7.18
N LEU A 26 -2.07 -1.70 -6.00
CA LEU A 26 -0.67 -1.86 -5.62
C LEU A 26 -0.30 -3.35 -5.56
N THR A 27 0.67 -3.74 -6.36
CA THR A 27 1.28 -5.08 -6.32
C THR A 27 2.73 -4.95 -5.90
N CYS A 28 3.09 -5.52 -4.75
CA CYS A 28 4.47 -5.54 -4.28
C CYS A 28 4.72 -6.67 -3.27
N THR A 29 5.99 -6.89 -2.94
CA THR A 29 6.43 -7.91 -2.00
C THR A 29 7.38 -7.29 -0.98
N ILE A 30 7.14 -7.54 0.30
CA ILE A 30 7.98 -7.10 1.42
C ILE A 30 8.62 -8.33 2.05
N ARG A 31 9.95 -8.27 2.17
CA ARG A 31 10.78 -9.37 2.69
C ARG A 31 11.01 -9.23 4.19
N ALA A 32 11.33 -10.34 4.85
CA ALA A 32 11.67 -10.35 6.28
C ALA A 32 12.83 -9.38 6.60
N GLY A 33 12.67 -8.61 7.68
CA GLY A 33 13.68 -7.66 8.15
C GLY A 33 13.66 -6.28 7.45
N TYR A 34 12.72 -6.04 6.54
CA TYR A 34 12.60 -4.76 5.85
C TYR A 34 11.60 -3.85 6.56
N VAL A 35 11.96 -2.58 6.71
CA VAL A 35 11.03 -1.50 7.07
C VAL A 35 10.58 -0.83 5.78
N THR A 36 9.27 -0.80 5.52
CA THR A 36 8.70 -0.20 4.30
C THR A 36 7.77 0.94 4.69
N GLY A 37 8.06 2.14 4.17
CA GLY A 37 7.21 3.32 4.34
C GLY A 37 6.45 3.64 3.06
N LEU A 38 5.13 3.88 3.16
CA LEU A 38 4.34 4.48 2.09
C LEU A 38 4.36 6.00 2.27
N VAL A 39 5.04 6.71 1.37
CA VAL A 39 5.23 8.17 1.43
C VAL A 39 4.50 8.87 0.30
N GLY A 40 4.03 10.09 0.54
CA GLY A 40 3.36 10.94 -0.44
C GLY A 40 2.81 12.23 0.19
N PRO A 41 2.37 13.20 -0.63
CA PRO A 41 1.69 14.41 -0.15
C PRO A 41 0.42 14.09 0.65
N ASP A 42 -0.12 15.08 1.35
CA ASP A 42 -1.41 14.91 2.04
C ASP A 42 -2.53 14.56 1.05
N GLY A 43 -3.37 13.62 1.45
CA GLY A 43 -4.41 13.06 0.58
C GLY A 43 -3.95 11.95 -0.37
N ALA A 44 -2.66 11.56 -0.39
CA ALA A 44 -2.14 10.49 -1.26
C ALA A 44 -2.56 9.05 -0.88
N GLY A 45 -3.54 8.89 0.02
CA GLY A 45 -4.04 7.58 0.46
C GLY A 45 -3.22 6.89 1.55
N LYS A 46 -2.15 7.54 2.05
CA LYS A 46 -1.54 7.19 3.33
C LYS A 46 -2.57 7.35 4.46
N PRO A 47 -2.64 6.42 5.44
CA PRO A 47 -3.43 6.63 6.65
C PRO A 47 -3.01 7.94 7.35
N PRO A 48 -3.94 8.65 8.03
CA PRO A 48 -3.54 9.70 8.96
C PRO A 48 -2.65 9.15 10.08
#